data_AF-A0A0D0SAE6-F1
#
_entry.id   AF-A0A0D0SAE6-F1
#
_cell.length_a   1.000
_cell.length_b   1.000
_cell.length_c   1.000
_cell.angle_alpha   90.00
_cell.angle_beta   90.00
_cell.angle_gamma   90.00
#
_symmetry.space_group_name_H-M   'P 1'
#
loop_
_entity.id
_entity.type
_entity.pdbx_description
1 polymer ?
#
loop_
_entity_poly.entity_id
_entity_poly.type
_entity_poly.pdbx_seq_one_letter_code
_entity_poly.pdbx_strand_id
1 'polypeptide(L)'
;MILGNVIGHPLFHAKSYKNLLPVAEGDFSKDVAQLTMNSIPVVDKDTANRLGKRKLGEMSDLVSQFEISDDYTQINYKNTPYRITYLQYGDIIKWFNNQSQGLPGYLTVNMVTQQTSLVRFNEGQRMKYSPSEYFFRNISRYLRFKYPTKIFEDISFEIDESGVPYWIAPVIDYKIAIWSGKDITGAVLVNAITGESSYYSLEDIPTWVDQVFISDLILEQLNYYGAYQSGFINSIFGQKGVLVPTDGYNYLAIGDDVYLYTGLTSVTSDSSNVGFVLVNLRTKEAKYYAVPGAEEYSAMGSAEGQVQNLKYSATFPILLNISDRPTYFLSLKDAAGLVKMYAFVDVEQYQVVGTGSTVKDAMANYSKALGLDDSKTSKLVGNETIQGTIDAITSAVVEGNTCYYLTLKGSSQVYTVFIKVSEKLPFLKAGDQVSFTYATSEGSAVREITQIQ
;
A
#
# COMPACT_ATOMS: atom_id res chain seq x y z
N MET A 1 -10.19 -25.33 -31.66
CA MET A 1 -9.67 -24.09 -31.04
C MET A 1 -9.78 -22.87 -31.96
N ILE A 2 -9.24 -22.89 -33.19
CA ILE A 2 -9.22 -21.71 -34.09
C ILE A 2 -10.62 -21.15 -34.37
N LEU A 3 -11.61 -21.97 -34.76
CA LEU A 3 -12.99 -21.49 -34.99
C LEU A 3 -13.63 -20.89 -33.73
N GLY A 4 -13.36 -21.46 -32.55
CA GLY A 4 -13.88 -20.94 -31.27
C GLY A 4 -13.33 -19.56 -30.94
N ASN A 5 -12.03 -19.32 -31.19
CA ASN A 5 -11.39 -18.01 -31.00
C ASN A 5 -11.89 -16.96 -32.01
N VAL A 6 -12.20 -17.37 -33.25
CA VAL A 6 -12.76 -16.44 -34.25
C VAL A 6 -14.18 -16.01 -33.86
N ILE A 7 -15.01 -16.94 -33.36
CA ILE A 7 -16.37 -16.61 -32.90
C ILE A 7 -16.31 -15.72 -31.65
N GLY A 8 -15.40 -15.99 -30.73
CA GLY A 8 -15.21 -15.18 -29.52
C GLY A 8 -14.53 -13.84 -29.75
N HIS A 9 -14.17 -13.47 -30.99
CA HIS A 9 -13.33 -12.31 -31.26
C HIS A 9 -13.99 -10.98 -30.81
N PRO A 10 -13.24 -10.01 -30.23
CA PRO A 10 -13.77 -8.72 -29.79
C PRO A 10 -14.48 -7.90 -30.88
N LEU A 11 -14.17 -8.13 -32.16
CA LEU A 11 -14.89 -7.54 -33.30
C LEU A 11 -16.42 -7.76 -33.21
N PHE A 12 -16.84 -8.95 -32.77
CA PHE A 12 -18.26 -9.31 -32.65
C PHE A 12 -18.80 -9.10 -31.23
N HIS A 13 -17.92 -9.09 -30.23
CA HIS A 13 -18.28 -9.15 -28.81
C HIS A 13 -17.74 -7.99 -27.94
N ALA A 14 -17.33 -6.87 -28.54
CA ALA A 14 -16.74 -5.73 -27.82
C ALA A 14 -17.55 -5.28 -26.59
N LYS A 15 -18.88 -5.24 -26.70
CA LYS A 15 -19.78 -4.91 -25.59
C LYS A 15 -19.74 -5.95 -24.47
N SER A 16 -19.70 -7.24 -24.81
CA SER A 16 -19.59 -8.32 -23.82
C SER A 16 -18.26 -8.28 -23.09
N TYR A 17 -17.16 -8.02 -23.81
CA TYR A 17 -15.82 -7.86 -23.22
C TYR A 17 -15.76 -6.66 -22.27
N LYS A 18 -16.27 -5.49 -22.70
CA LYS A 18 -16.41 -4.30 -21.84
C LYS A 18 -17.16 -4.61 -20.55
N ASN A 19 -18.22 -5.42 -20.64
CA ASN A 19 -19.10 -5.73 -19.52
C ASN A 19 -18.58 -6.86 -18.61
N LEU A 20 -17.39 -7.44 -18.87
CA LEU A 20 -16.78 -8.39 -17.95
C LEU A 20 -16.43 -7.72 -16.62
N LEU A 21 -16.05 -6.44 -16.65
CA LEU A 21 -15.81 -5.63 -15.47
C LEU A 21 -16.68 -4.37 -15.53
N PRO A 22 -17.89 -4.39 -14.97
CA PRO A 22 -18.71 -3.20 -14.80
C PRO A 22 -18.00 -2.24 -13.82
N VAL A 23 -17.64 -1.05 -14.30
CA VAL A 23 -17.01 -0.03 -13.47
C VAL A 23 -18.02 1.08 -13.19
N ALA A 24 -18.23 1.38 -11.91
CA ALA A 24 -19.07 2.49 -11.46
C ALA A 24 -18.23 3.76 -11.25
N GLU A 25 -18.87 4.93 -11.30
CA GLU A 25 -18.24 6.18 -10.89
C GLU A 25 -18.18 6.25 -9.36
N GLY A 26 -17.02 6.60 -8.81
CA GLY A 26 -16.78 6.79 -7.39
C GLY A 26 -16.47 8.24 -7.03
N ASP A 27 -16.58 8.56 -5.74
CA ASP A 27 -16.19 9.87 -5.20
C ASP A 27 -14.96 9.67 -4.31
N PHE A 28 -13.80 10.13 -4.77
CA PHE A 28 -12.53 9.88 -4.09
C PHE A 28 -12.55 10.34 -2.63
N SER A 29 -13.08 11.54 -2.38
CA SER A 29 -13.10 12.14 -1.04
C SER A 29 -13.97 11.35 -0.05
N LYS A 30 -14.98 10.63 -0.56
CA LYS A 30 -15.91 9.85 0.26
C LYS A 30 -15.52 8.38 0.38
N ASP A 31 -15.08 7.78 -0.72
CA ASP A 31 -14.84 6.35 -0.83
C ASP A 31 -13.43 5.97 -0.35
N VAL A 32 -12.45 6.87 -0.52
CA VAL A 32 -11.08 6.67 -0.02
C VAL A 32 -10.95 7.44 1.29
N ALA A 33 -11.19 6.72 2.39
CA ALA A 33 -11.03 7.27 3.73
C ALA A 33 -9.61 7.82 3.91
N GLN A 34 -9.50 8.93 4.65
CA GLN A 34 -8.21 9.44 5.07
C GLN A 34 -7.54 8.38 5.95
N LEU A 35 -6.52 7.73 5.40
CA LEU A 35 -5.73 6.76 6.15
C LEU A 35 -4.95 7.49 7.24
N THR A 36 -4.99 6.97 8.46
CA THR A 36 -4.11 7.47 9.50
C THR A 36 -2.67 7.14 9.13
N MET A 37 -1.70 8.01 9.45
CA MET A 37 -0.29 7.78 9.10
C MET A 37 0.24 6.43 9.60
N ASN A 38 -0.33 5.90 10.69
CA ASN A 38 0.06 4.62 11.29
C ASN A 38 -0.55 3.41 10.56
N SER A 39 -1.23 3.59 9.44
CA SER A 39 -1.86 2.53 8.64
C SER A 39 -1.31 2.47 7.22
N ILE A 40 -0.38 3.37 6.86
CA ILE A 40 0.18 3.44 5.51
C ILE A 40 1.11 2.23 5.28
N PRO A 41 0.85 1.37 4.27
CA PRO A 41 1.73 0.27 3.95
C PRO A 41 3.01 0.79 3.29
N VAL A 42 4.15 0.48 3.89
CA VAL A 42 5.48 0.90 3.44
C VAL A 42 6.30 -0.23 2.79
N VAL A 43 5.78 -1.46 2.83
CA VAL A 43 6.46 -2.68 2.36
C VAL A 43 5.81 -3.20 1.06
N ASP A 44 6.56 -3.16 -0.03
CA ASP A 44 6.21 -3.83 -1.28
C ASP A 44 6.67 -5.30 -1.30
N LYS A 45 6.35 -6.02 -2.40
CA LYS A 45 6.67 -7.45 -2.55
C LYS A 45 8.16 -7.73 -2.39
N ASP A 46 9.02 -6.91 -3.00
CA ASP A 46 10.47 -7.09 -2.96
C ASP A 46 11.05 -6.87 -1.57
N THR A 47 10.57 -5.84 -0.86
CA THR A 47 11.00 -5.61 0.53
C THR A 47 10.50 -6.73 1.45
N ALA A 48 9.27 -7.22 1.27
CA ALA A 48 8.77 -8.37 2.03
C ALA A 48 9.62 -9.64 1.79
N ASN A 49 10.00 -9.91 0.54
CA ASN A 49 10.86 -11.02 0.18
C ASN A 49 12.21 -10.98 0.91
N ARG A 50 12.84 -9.79 0.95
CA ARG A 50 14.11 -9.56 1.65
C ARG A 50 13.98 -9.72 3.16
N LEU A 51 12.93 -9.14 3.75
CA LEU A 51 12.66 -9.25 5.17
C LEU A 51 12.40 -10.70 5.57
N GLY A 52 11.65 -11.45 4.77
CA GLY A 52 11.42 -12.88 4.95
C GLY A 52 12.69 -13.69 4.87
N LYS A 53 13.52 -13.51 3.83
CA LYS A 53 14.82 -14.21 3.68
C LYS A 53 15.74 -13.97 4.87
N ARG A 54 15.81 -12.72 5.36
CA ARG A 54 16.55 -12.40 6.60
C ARG A 54 15.97 -13.14 7.79
N LYS A 55 14.64 -13.15 7.96
CA LYS A 55 13.98 -13.82 9.08
C LYS A 55 14.18 -15.33 9.08
N LEU A 56 14.14 -15.98 7.92
CA LEU A 56 14.45 -17.40 7.79
C LEU A 56 15.91 -17.67 8.13
N GLY A 57 16.85 -16.82 7.69
CA GLY A 57 18.27 -16.94 7.99
C GLY A 57 18.62 -16.94 9.49
N GLU A 58 17.77 -16.31 10.33
CA GLU A 58 17.90 -16.33 11.79
C GLU A 58 17.52 -17.69 12.41
N MET A 59 16.85 -18.58 11.67
CA MET A 59 16.28 -19.85 12.16
C MET A 59 17.17 -21.03 11.77
N SER A 60 18.19 -21.31 12.59
CA SER A 60 19.21 -22.33 12.30
C SER A 60 18.65 -23.74 12.05
N ASP A 61 17.50 -24.07 12.62
CA ASP A 61 16.84 -25.36 12.46
C ASP A 61 16.11 -25.52 11.10
N LEU A 62 15.79 -24.42 10.41
CA LEU A 62 15.00 -24.44 9.17
C LEU A 62 15.82 -24.17 7.90
N VAL A 63 16.88 -23.35 7.98
CA VAL A 63 17.65 -22.87 6.82
C VAL A 63 18.23 -24.00 5.96
N SER A 64 18.56 -25.15 6.56
CA SER A 64 19.11 -26.29 5.80
C SER A 64 18.04 -27.10 5.06
N GLN A 65 16.78 -27.03 5.47
CA GLN A 65 15.70 -27.91 4.99
C GLN A 65 14.66 -27.16 4.15
N PHE A 66 14.44 -25.87 4.42
CA PHE A 66 13.37 -25.09 3.83
C PHE A 66 13.87 -23.79 3.23
N GLU A 67 13.11 -23.31 2.26
CA GLU A 67 13.23 -22.01 1.62
C GLU A 67 11.89 -21.28 1.75
N ILE A 68 11.85 -20.00 1.38
CA ILE A 68 10.62 -19.21 1.33
C ILE A 68 10.17 -19.12 -0.11
N SER A 69 8.88 -19.30 -0.37
CA SER A 69 8.31 -18.98 -1.68
C SER A 69 8.50 -17.49 -1.99
N ASP A 70 8.79 -17.16 -3.25
CA ASP A 70 8.84 -15.76 -3.69
C ASP A 70 7.43 -15.14 -3.83
N ASP A 71 6.38 -15.94 -3.62
CA ASP A 71 4.98 -15.50 -3.63
C ASP A 71 4.58 -14.91 -2.27
N TYR A 72 4.36 -13.59 -2.27
CA TYR A 72 3.89 -12.82 -1.12
C TYR A 72 2.52 -12.23 -1.43
N THR A 73 1.47 -12.95 -1.04
CA THR A 73 0.07 -12.48 -1.11
C THR A 73 -0.11 -11.34 -0.13
N GLN A 74 -0.80 -10.27 -0.54
CA GLN A 74 -1.21 -9.21 0.38
C GLN A 74 -2.62 -9.52 0.88
N ILE A 75 -2.76 -9.57 2.20
CA ILE A 75 -4.03 -9.80 2.87
C ILE A 75 -4.25 -8.73 3.93
N ASN A 76 -5.49 -8.57 4.35
CA ASN A 76 -5.84 -7.80 5.52
C ASN A 76 -6.10 -8.75 6.68
N TYR A 77 -5.13 -8.86 7.58
CA TYR A 77 -5.22 -9.75 8.73
C TYR A 77 -5.39 -8.92 10.00
N LYS A 78 -6.55 -9.04 10.64
CA LYS A 78 -6.91 -8.29 11.86
C LYS A 78 -6.84 -6.78 11.66
N ASN A 79 -7.49 -6.28 10.60
CA ASN A 79 -7.52 -4.86 10.21
C ASN A 79 -6.13 -4.24 9.99
N THR A 80 -5.15 -5.06 9.61
CA THR A 80 -3.79 -4.62 9.34
C THR A 80 -3.32 -5.25 8.03
N PRO A 81 -2.71 -4.47 7.12
CA PRO A 81 -2.18 -5.03 5.89
C PRO A 81 -0.93 -5.88 6.18
N TYR A 82 -0.99 -7.15 5.78
CA TYR A 82 0.11 -8.10 5.87
C TYR A 82 0.47 -8.63 4.49
N ARG A 83 1.76 -8.87 4.25
CA ARG A 83 2.20 -9.79 3.20
C ARG A 83 2.53 -11.13 3.82
N ILE A 84 1.96 -12.19 3.26
CA ILE A 84 2.14 -13.55 3.75
C ILE A 84 2.75 -14.44 2.67
N THR A 85 3.54 -15.40 3.11
CA THR A 85 4.17 -16.40 2.24
C THR A 85 4.36 -17.69 3.01
N TYR A 86 4.57 -18.79 2.32
CA TYR A 86 4.74 -20.11 2.89
C TYR A 86 6.18 -20.60 2.74
N LEU A 87 6.57 -21.52 3.62
CA LEU A 87 7.81 -22.26 3.47
C LEU A 87 7.68 -23.30 2.35
N GLN A 88 8.77 -23.58 1.65
CA GLN A 88 8.87 -24.64 0.65
C GLN A 88 10.11 -25.50 0.90
N TYR A 89 10.11 -26.72 0.38
CA TYR A 89 11.31 -27.56 0.43
C TYR A 89 12.40 -26.99 -0.48
N GLY A 90 13.64 -26.94 -0.02
CA GLY A 90 14.72 -26.38 -0.84
C GLY A 90 15.11 -27.24 -2.05
N ASP A 91 14.83 -28.56 -2.00
CA ASP A 91 15.03 -29.48 -3.12
C ASP A 91 14.26 -30.78 -2.89
N ILE A 92 14.33 -31.69 -3.86
CA ILE A 92 13.65 -32.99 -3.81
C ILE A 92 14.15 -33.92 -2.70
N ILE A 93 15.43 -33.83 -2.31
CA ILE A 93 16.01 -34.63 -1.22
C ILE A 93 15.47 -34.11 0.11
N LYS A 94 15.45 -32.79 0.30
CA LYS A 94 14.82 -32.13 1.44
C LYS A 94 13.33 -32.44 1.50
N TRP A 95 12.63 -32.47 0.37
CA TRP A 95 11.24 -32.94 0.31
C TRP A 95 11.11 -34.38 0.81
N PHE A 96 11.90 -35.32 0.30
CA PHE A 96 11.83 -36.72 0.72
C PHE A 96 12.04 -36.90 2.23
N ASN A 97 13.00 -36.16 2.80
CA ASN A 97 13.32 -36.20 4.23
C ASN A 97 12.21 -35.60 5.11
N ASN A 98 11.43 -34.65 4.60
CA ASN A 98 10.51 -33.84 5.40
C ASN A 98 9.03 -34.03 5.06
N GLN A 99 8.65 -34.60 3.91
CA GLN A 99 7.25 -34.71 3.46
C GLN A 99 6.35 -35.46 4.45
N SER A 100 6.92 -36.44 5.17
CA SER A 100 6.16 -37.22 6.16
C SER A 100 5.63 -36.32 7.27
N GLN A 101 6.40 -35.28 7.62
CA GLN A 101 6.01 -34.21 8.54
C GLN A 101 5.25 -33.10 7.82
N GLY A 102 5.66 -32.63 6.65
CA GLY A 102 5.05 -31.48 5.97
C GLY A 102 5.77 -30.17 6.31
N LEU A 103 5.25 -29.05 5.80
CA LEU A 103 5.87 -27.74 6.03
C LEU A 103 5.55 -27.21 7.44
N PRO A 104 6.53 -26.65 8.16
CA PRO A 104 6.40 -26.36 9.59
C PRO A 104 5.75 -25.01 9.93
N GLY A 105 5.50 -24.16 8.93
CA GLY A 105 4.97 -22.82 9.17
C GLY A 105 4.92 -21.97 7.91
N TYR A 106 4.62 -20.70 8.12
CA TYR A 106 4.54 -19.66 7.11
C TYR A 106 5.07 -18.35 7.69
N LEU A 107 5.38 -17.37 6.84
CA LEU A 107 5.85 -16.06 7.26
C LEU A 107 4.77 -14.99 7.06
N THR A 108 4.76 -14.03 7.97
CA THR A 108 3.96 -12.82 7.92
C THR A 108 4.88 -11.61 7.98
N VAL A 109 4.60 -10.60 7.16
CA VAL A 109 5.30 -9.33 7.14
C VAL A 109 4.25 -8.24 7.32
N ASN A 110 4.28 -7.55 8.45
CA ASN A 110 3.42 -6.40 8.68
C ASN A 110 3.86 -5.26 7.74
N MET A 111 2.94 -4.79 6.89
CA MET A 111 3.29 -3.81 5.85
C MET A 111 3.51 -2.40 6.39
N VAL A 112 3.06 -2.10 7.61
CA VAL A 112 3.26 -0.79 8.26
C VAL A 112 4.55 -0.79 9.07
N THR A 113 4.73 -1.78 9.95
CA THR A 113 5.84 -1.80 10.93
C THR A 113 7.09 -2.51 10.40
N GLN A 114 6.99 -3.18 9.24
CA GLN A 114 8.03 -4.06 8.68
C GLN A 114 8.35 -5.28 9.55
N GLN A 115 7.59 -5.50 10.64
CA GLN A 115 7.80 -6.64 11.52
C GLN A 115 7.54 -7.93 10.76
N THR A 116 8.54 -8.81 10.77
CA THR A 116 8.49 -10.10 10.10
C THR A 116 8.51 -11.23 11.12
N SER A 117 7.50 -12.09 11.05
CA SER A 117 7.30 -13.19 11.98
C SER A 117 7.15 -14.50 11.23
N LEU A 118 7.91 -15.51 11.65
CA LEU A 118 7.69 -16.90 11.26
C LEU A 118 6.65 -17.49 12.20
N VAL A 119 5.46 -17.79 11.67
CA VAL A 119 4.40 -18.48 12.41
C VAL A 119 4.62 -19.98 12.26
N ARG A 120 5.02 -20.62 13.36
CA ARG A 120 5.20 -22.07 13.43
C ARG A 120 3.89 -22.72 13.85
N PHE A 121 3.56 -23.83 13.22
CA PHE A 121 2.42 -24.63 13.62
C PHE A 121 2.72 -25.39 14.92
N ASN A 122 1.67 -25.67 15.69
CA ASN A 122 1.79 -26.50 16.88
C ASN A 122 2.23 -27.92 16.53
N GLU A 123 2.64 -28.68 17.54
CA GLU A 123 3.03 -30.08 17.35
C GLU A 123 1.90 -30.89 16.68
N GLY A 124 2.25 -31.67 15.66
CA GLY A 124 1.28 -32.42 14.84
C GLY A 124 0.58 -31.63 13.73
N GLN A 125 0.60 -30.29 13.76
CA GLN A 125 0.05 -29.45 12.69
C GLN A 125 1.15 -29.10 11.68
N ARG A 126 0.97 -29.46 10.41
CA ARG A 126 1.92 -29.18 9.34
C ARG A 126 1.17 -29.03 8.03
N MET A 127 1.59 -28.13 7.15
CA MET A 127 0.98 -28.07 5.83
C MET A 127 1.38 -29.31 5.04
N LYS A 128 0.37 -30.09 4.62
CA LYS A 128 0.53 -31.33 3.85
C LYS A 128 0.26 -31.13 2.37
N TYR A 129 -0.37 -30.02 2.00
CA TYR A 129 -0.71 -29.68 0.64
C TYR A 129 -0.07 -28.35 0.32
N SER A 130 0.72 -28.29 -0.75
CA SER A 130 1.35 -27.06 -1.21
C SER A 130 1.81 -27.18 -2.66
N PRO A 131 2.21 -26.09 -3.32
CA PRO A 131 2.87 -26.13 -4.62
C PRO A 131 4.19 -26.90 -4.62
N SER A 132 4.91 -26.90 -3.50
CA SER A 132 6.21 -27.58 -3.35
C SER A 132 6.12 -29.08 -3.03
N GLU A 133 4.91 -29.60 -2.81
CA GLU A 133 4.66 -31.03 -2.61
C GLU A 133 4.64 -31.78 -3.94
N TYR A 134 4.93 -33.09 -3.90
CA TYR A 134 4.89 -33.98 -5.06
C TYR A 134 3.62 -34.86 -5.06
N PHE A 135 3.38 -35.53 -6.19
CA PHE A 135 2.25 -36.47 -6.37
C PHE A 135 0.91 -35.86 -5.93
N PHE A 136 0.11 -36.59 -5.15
CA PHE A 136 -1.25 -36.21 -4.74
C PHE A 136 -1.32 -35.10 -3.68
N ARG A 137 -0.17 -34.70 -3.12
CA ARG A 137 -0.08 -33.58 -2.17
C ARG A 137 0.26 -32.26 -2.86
N ASN A 138 0.73 -32.30 -4.10
CA ASN A 138 0.85 -31.11 -4.94
C ASN A 138 -0.53 -30.46 -5.08
N ILE A 139 -0.69 -29.20 -4.64
CA ILE A 139 -2.01 -28.58 -4.51
C ILE A 139 -2.78 -28.51 -5.83
N SER A 140 -2.12 -28.19 -6.95
CA SER A 140 -2.75 -28.13 -8.27
C SER A 140 -3.23 -29.52 -8.71
N ARG A 141 -2.43 -30.56 -8.49
CA ARG A 141 -2.82 -31.95 -8.78
C ARG A 141 -3.95 -32.42 -7.86
N TYR A 142 -3.87 -32.10 -6.57
CA TYR A 142 -4.88 -32.42 -5.57
C TYR A 142 -6.26 -31.88 -5.98
N LEU A 143 -6.32 -30.59 -6.31
CA LEU A 143 -7.53 -29.92 -6.79
C LEU A 143 -8.06 -30.56 -8.07
N ARG A 144 -7.20 -30.88 -9.04
CA ARG A 144 -7.61 -31.50 -10.31
C ARG A 144 -8.28 -32.86 -10.12
N PHE A 145 -7.81 -33.68 -9.17
CA PHE A 145 -8.43 -34.97 -8.90
C PHE A 145 -9.72 -34.85 -8.09
N LYS A 146 -9.79 -33.91 -7.15
CA LYS A 146 -10.95 -33.74 -6.27
C LYS A 146 -12.11 -33.00 -6.96
N TYR A 147 -11.79 -32.11 -7.91
CA TYR A 147 -12.76 -31.31 -8.66
C TYR A 147 -12.50 -31.42 -10.17
N PRO A 148 -12.72 -32.61 -10.78
CA PRO A 148 -12.32 -32.89 -12.16
C PRO A 148 -13.05 -32.05 -13.22
N THR A 149 -14.20 -31.48 -12.89
CA THR A 149 -15.01 -30.64 -13.78
C THR A 149 -14.74 -29.14 -13.62
N LYS A 150 -13.93 -28.74 -12.64
CA LYS A 150 -13.58 -27.34 -12.40
C LYS A 150 -12.29 -26.99 -13.11
N ILE A 151 -12.22 -25.75 -13.61
CA ILE A 151 -11.01 -25.17 -14.19
C ILE A 151 -10.52 -24.12 -13.19
N PHE A 152 -9.25 -24.21 -12.81
CA PHE A 152 -8.67 -23.33 -11.81
C PHE A 152 -7.72 -22.34 -12.46
N GLU A 153 -7.66 -21.14 -11.89
CA GLU A 153 -6.60 -20.16 -12.15
C GLU A 153 -5.47 -20.31 -11.12
N ASP A 154 -4.54 -19.36 -11.10
CA ASP A 154 -3.48 -19.25 -10.11
C ASP A 154 -4.02 -19.30 -8.67
N ILE A 155 -3.37 -20.13 -7.86
CA ILE A 155 -3.77 -20.43 -6.49
C ILE A 155 -3.02 -19.48 -5.57
N SER A 156 -3.73 -18.74 -4.72
CA SER A 156 -3.12 -17.87 -3.71
C SER A 156 -3.02 -18.57 -2.36
N PHE A 157 -1.99 -18.20 -1.60
CA PHE A 157 -1.85 -18.59 -0.20
C PHE A 157 -2.44 -17.51 0.69
N GLU A 158 -3.38 -17.89 1.56
CA GLU A 158 -4.03 -17.01 2.53
C GLU A 158 -4.09 -17.63 3.93
N ILE A 159 -4.36 -16.81 4.94
CA ILE A 159 -4.65 -17.28 6.30
C ILE A 159 -5.98 -16.70 6.75
N ASP A 160 -6.75 -17.48 7.50
CA ASP A 160 -7.96 -16.96 8.14
C ASP A 160 -7.65 -16.09 9.36
N GLU A 161 -8.69 -15.53 9.97
CA GLU A 161 -8.59 -14.70 11.18
C GLU A 161 -7.95 -15.40 12.39
N SER A 162 -7.98 -16.73 12.42
CA SER A 162 -7.34 -17.55 13.44
C SER A 162 -5.89 -17.90 13.12
N GLY A 163 -5.41 -17.58 11.91
CA GLY A 163 -4.08 -17.91 11.40
C GLY A 163 -3.99 -19.31 10.79
N VAL A 164 -5.11 -19.95 10.46
CA VAL A 164 -5.11 -21.25 9.78
C VAL A 164 -4.82 -21.02 8.29
N PRO A 165 -3.85 -21.75 7.71
CA PRO A 165 -3.45 -21.57 6.31
C PRO A 165 -4.43 -22.22 5.33
N TYR A 166 -4.77 -21.49 4.28
CA TYR A 166 -5.59 -21.95 3.18
C TYR A 166 -4.95 -21.69 1.82
N TRP A 167 -5.28 -22.56 0.87
CA TRP A 167 -5.11 -22.29 -0.55
C TRP A 167 -6.44 -21.84 -1.12
N ILE A 168 -6.47 -20.66 -1.72
CA ILE A 168 -7.63 -20.15 -2.43
C ILE A 168 -7.40 -20.46 -3.90
N ALA A 169 -8.24 -21.32 -4.46
CA ALA A 169 -8.15 -21.74 -5.85
C ALA A 169 -9.35 -21.18 -6.63
N PRO A 170 -9.19 -20.04 -7.32
CA PRO A 170 -10.26 -19.43 -8.10
C PRO A 170 -10.73 -20.37 -9.21
N VAL A 171 -12.04 -20.49 -9.38
CA VAL A 171 -12.69 -21.32 -10.40
C VAL A 171 -13.12 -20.44 -11.56
N ILE A 172 -12.59 -20.71 -12.74
CA ILE A 172 -12.86 -19.94 -13.94
C ILE A 172 -13.97 -20.53 -14.81
N ASP A 173 -14.59 -19.64 -15.58
CA ASP A 173 -15.55 -19.93 -16.64
C ASP A 173 -15.33 -18.94 -17.81
N TYR A 174 -15.83 -19.26 -18.99
CA TYR A 174 -15.71 -18.41 -20.18
C TYR A 174 -17.07 -17.81 -20.52
N LYS A 175 -17.21 -16.49 -20.36
CA LYS A 175 -18.50 -15.79 -20.52
C LYS A 175 -18.81 -15.38 -21.96
N ILE A 176 -17.86 -15.51 -22.88
CA ILE A 176 -17.99 -15.10 -24.27
C ILE A 176 -17.66 -16.28 -25.19
N ALA A 177 -18.64 -16.68 -26.00
CA ALA A 177 -18.53 -17.82 -26.90
C ALA A 177 -18.09 -19.11 -26.17
N ILE A 178 -17.02 -19.77 -26.64
CA ILE A 178 -16.62 -21.10 -26.14
C ILE A 178 -15.40 -21.03 -25.21
N TRP A 179 -14.45 -20.13 -25.49
CA TRP A 179 -13.16 -20.05 -24.77
C TRP A 179 -12.70 -18.60 -24.53
N SER A 180 -13.63 -17.65 -24.49
CA SER A 180 -13.31 -16.22 -24.44
C SER A 180 -14.05 -15.52 -23.30
N GLY A 181 -13.55 -14.34 -22.91
CA GLY A 181 -14.09 -13.60 -21.77
C GLY A 181 -13.98 -14.39 -20.47
N LYS A 182 -12.75 -14.77 -20.12
CA LYS A 182 -12.45 -15.50 -18.89
C LYS A 182 -12.97 -14.70 -17.69
N ASP A 183 -13.62 -15.37 -16.76
CA ASP A 183 -14.07 -14.79 -15.52
C ASP A 183 -14.11 -15.81 -14.37
N ILE A 184 -14.12 -15.34 -13.13
CA ILE A 184 -14.15 -16.20 -11.94
C ILE A 184 -15.59 -16.35 -11.46
N THR A 185 -15.96 -17.58 -11.07
CA THR A 185 -17.32 -17.96 -10.66
C THR A 185 -17.42 -18.38 -9.20
N GLY A 186 -16.30 -18.36 -8.49
CA GLY A 186 -16.18 -18.83 -7.11
C GLY A 186 -14.77 -19.32 -6.85
N ALA A 187 -14.54 -19.92 -5.68
CA ALA A 187 -13.25 -20.48 -5.33
C ALA A 187 -13.40 -21.80 -4.57
N VAL A 188 -12.43 -22.69 -4.72
CA VAL A 188 -12.25 -23.80 -3.80
C VAL A 188 -11.25 -23.38 -2.75
N LEU A 189 -11.68 -23.39 -1.50
CA LEU A 189 -10.79 -23.18 -0.35
C LEU A 189 -10.29 -24.55 0.10
N VAL A 190 -8.98 -24.71 0.25
CA VAL A 190 -8.35 -25.93 0.75
C VAL A 190 -7.59 -25.61 2.03
N ASN A 191 -7.95 -26.23 3.14
CA ASN A 191 -7.15 -26.14 4.36
C ASN A 191 -5.79 -26.80 4.10
N ALA A 192 -4.71 -26.03 4.20
CA ALA A 192 -3.38 -26.50 3.81
C ALA A 192 -2.81 -27.59 4.74
N ILE A 193 -3.34 -27.71 5.96
CA ILE A 193 -2.95 -28.72 6.95
C ILE A 193 -3.72 -30.03 6.75
N THR A 194 -5.06 -29.96 6.69
CA THR A 194 -5.92 -31.16 6.66
C THR A 194 -6.23 -31.64 5.24
N GLY A 195 -6.20 -30.75 4.25
CA GLY A 195 -6.68 -31.00 2.89
C GLY A 195 -8.20 -30.97 2.77
N GLU A 196 -8.94 -30.69 3.83
CA GLU A 196 -10.38 -30.44 3.71
C GLU A 196 -10.60 -29.29 2.74
N SER A 197 -11.57 -29.45 1.84
CA SER A 197 -11.82 -28.44 0.82
C SER A 197 -13.28 -28.37 0.45
N SER A 198 -13.71 -27.15 0.17
CA SER A 198 -15.10 -26.82 -0.19
C SER A 198 -15.09 -25.78 -1.30
N TYR A 199 -16.02 -25.95 -2.26
CA TYR A 199 -16.29 -24.94 -3.27
C TYR A 199 -17.29 -23.93 -2.71
N TYR A 200 -17.00 -22.65 -2.92
CA TYR A 200 -17.87 -21.53 -2.59
C TYR A 200 -18.22 -20.79 -3.87
N SER A 201 -19.50 -20.44 -4.04
CA SER A 201 -19.91 -19.45 -5.03
C SER A 201 -19.42 -18.07 -4.58
N LEU A 202 -19.35 -17.08 -5.48
CA LEU A 202 -18.86 -15.73 -5.15
C LEU A 202 -19.56 -15.10 -3.93
N GLU A 203 -20.87 -15.31 -3.80
CA GLU A 203 -21.69 -14.77 -2.70
C GLU A 203 -21.42 -15.47 -1.35
N ASP A 204 -20.93 -16.71 -1.40
CA ASP A 204 -20.68 -17.55 -0.22
C ASP A 204 -19.22 -17.50 0.25
N ILE A 205 -18.34 -16.76 -0.44
CA ILE A 205 -16.93 -16.68 -0.08
C ILE A 205 -16.79 -15.99 1.29
N PRO A 206 -16.09 -16.61 2.25
CA PRO A 206 -15.87 -16.01 3.57
C PRO A 206 -15.21 -14.63 3.46
N THR A 207 -15.57 -13.71 4.36
CA THR A 207 -15.09 -12.32 4.31
C THR A 207 -13.60 -12.18 4.54
N TRP A 208 -12.96 -13.13 5.24
CA TRP A 208 -11.51 -13.13 5.47
C TRP A 208 -10.67 -13.43 4.22
N VAL A 209 -11.30 -13.90 3.12
CA VAL A 209 -10.58 -14.22 1.88
C VAL A 209 -10.38 -12.95 1.07
N ASP A 210 -9.15 -12.48 0.94
CA ASP A 210 -8.87 -11.20 0.29
C ASP A 210 -8.75 -11.30 -1.23
N GLN A 211 -8.13 -12.36 -1.75
CA GLN A 211 -7.78 -12.47 -3.16
C GLN A 211 -8.45 -13.67 -3.83
N VAL A 212 -9.68 -13.46 -4.28
CA VAL A 212 -10.41 -14.40 -5.15
C VAL A 212 -10.11 -14.08 -6.61
N PHE A 213 -10.21 -12.82 -6.98
CA PHE A 213 -9.91 -12.32 -8.32
C PHE A 213 -8.43 -11.98 -8.42
N ILE A 214 -7.73 -12.65 -9.35
CA ILE A 214 -6.31 -12.40 -9.56
C ILE A 214 -6.08 -11.08 -10.31
N SER A 215 -5.03 -10.34 -9.93
CA SER A 215 -4.72 -9.02 -10.46
C SER A 215 -4.60 -8.99 -11.98
N ASP A 216 -3.93 -9.97 -12.59
CA ASP A 216 -3.72 -10.02 -14.03
C ASP A 216 -5.04 -10.16 -14.81
N LEU A 217 -6.00 -10.93 -14.27
CA LEU A 217 -7.34 -11.03 -14.87
C LEU A 217 -8.10 -9.71 -14.77
N ILE A 218 -8.01 -9.04 -13.62
CA ILE A 218 -8.65 -7.73 -13.42
C ILE A 218 -8.07 -6.69 -14.38
N LEU A 219 -6.75 -6.66 -14.56
CA LEU A 219 -6.08 -5.75 -15.51
C LEU A 219 -6.47 -6.06 -16.96
N GLU A 220 -6.56 -7.35 -17.33
CA GLU A 220 -7.04 -7.77 -18.65
C GLU A 220 -8.48 -7.27 -18.89
N GLN A 221 -9.36 -7.48 -17.92
CA GLN A 221 -10.76 -7.04 -18.01
C GLN A 221 -10.90 -5.51 -17.97
N LEU A 222 -10.04 -4.81 -17.23
CA LEU A 222 -10.01 -3.36 -17.20
C LEU A 222 -9.52 -2.77 -18.54
N ASN A 223 -8.55 -3.43 -19.18
CA ASN A 223 -8.13 -3.10 -20.54
C ASN A 223 -9.29 -3.29 -21.54
N TYR A 224 -10.09 -4.37 -21.42
CA TYR A 224 -11.30 -4.52 -22.24
C TYR A 224 -12.33 -3.43 -21.97
N TYR A 225 -12.55 -3.07 -20.70
CA TYR A 225 -13.44 -1.98 -20.31
C TYR A 225 -13.02 -0.66 -20.97
N GLY A 226 -11.75 -0.29 -20.87
CA GLY A 226 -11.20 0.95 -21.44
C GLY A 226 -11.12 0.94 -22.96
N ALA A 227 -10.69 -0.18 -23.56
CA ALA A 227 -10.54 -0.34 -25.01
C ALA A 227 -11.88 -0.23 -25.74
N TYR A 228 -12.92 -0.90 -25.22
CA TYR A 228 -14.16 -1.12 -25.94
C TYR A 228 -15.32 -0.23 -25.50
N GLN A 229 -15.05 0.88 -24.79
CA GLN A 229 -16.09 1.82 -24.35
C GLN A 229 -17.02 2.27 -25.49
N SER A 230 -16.43 2.54 -26.67
CA SER A 230 -17.12 2.93 -27.90
C SER A 230 -17.05 1.87 -29.01
N GLY A 231 -16.85 0.60 -28.63
CA GLY A 231 -16.79 -0.54 -29.55
C GLY A 231 -15.43 -0.75 -30.24
N PHE A 232 -15.30 -1.90 -30.91
CA PHE A 232 -14.04 -2.38 -31.49
C PHE A 232 -13.46 -1.50 -32.61
N ILE A 233 -14.31 -0.98 -33.50
CA ILE A 233 -13.82 -0.13 -34.61
C ILE A 233 -13.20 1.16 -34.05
N ASN A 234 -13.80 1.74 -33.01
CA ASN A 234 -13.23 2.89 -32.33
C ASN A 234 -11.91 2.54 -31.65
N SER A 235 -11.80 1.38 -30.99
CA SER A 235 -10.56 1.00 -30.28
C SER A 235 -9.32 0.93 -31.18
N ILE A 236 -9.51 0.64 -32.47
CA ILE A 236 -8.42 0.53 -33.44
C ILE A 236 -8.21 1.82 -34.24
N PHE A 237 -9.27 2.38 -34.83
CA PHE A 237 -9.13 3.46 -35.81
C PHE A 237 -9.44 4.85 -35.25
N GLY A 238 -10.45 4.94 -34.39
CA GLY A 238 -10.92 6.23 -33.88
C GLY A 238 -10.17 6.70 -32.64
N GLN A 239 -9.79 5.75 -31.78
CA GLN A 239 -9.13 5.90 -30.48
C GLN A 239 -9.72 6.99 -29.57
N LYS A 240 -10.98 7.39 -29.82
CA LYS A 240 -11.64 8.45 -29.08
C LYS A 240 -12.16 7.90 -27.76
N GLY A 241 -11.70 8.48 -26.64
CA GLY A 241 -12.12 8.07 -25.30
C GLY A 241 -11.68 6.64 -24.93
N VAL A 242 -10.61 6.15 -25.56
CA VAL A 242 -10.05 4.83 -25.25
C VAL A 242 -9.11 4.97 -24.08
N LEU A 243 -9.41 4.22 -23.01
CA LEU A 243 -8.60 4.19 -21.79
C LEU A 243 -7.77 2.91 -21.72
N VAL A 244 -6.58 3.01 -21.14
CA VAL A 244 -5.68 1.87 -20.91
C VAL A 244 -5.15 1.95 -19.47
N PRO A 245 -5.11 0.83 -18.74
CA PRO A 245 -4.43 0.78 -17.44
C PRO A 245 -2.97 1.20 -17.55
N THR A 246 -2.48 1.93 -16.56
CA THR A 246 -1.06 2.25 -16.45
C THR A 246 -0.23 0.97 -16.32
N ASP A 247 1.06 1.03 -16.70
CA ASP A 247 1.99 -0.10 -16.59
C ASP A 247 2.37 -0.39 -15.13
N GLY A 248 1.42 -0.85 -14.32
CA GLY A 248 1.65 -1.18 -12.92
C GLY A 248 0.38 -1.09 -12.09
N TYR A 249 0.45 -1.65 -10.90
CA TYR A 249 -0.63 -1.63 -9.94
C TYR A 249 -0.09 -1.79 -8.52
N ASN A 250 -0.92 -1.46 -7.55
CA ASN A 250 -0.66 -1.71 -6.14
C ASN A 250 -1.92 -2.23 -5.44
N TYR A 251 -1.83 -2.45 -4.13
CA TYR A 251 -2.95 -2.93 -3.34
C TYR A 251 -3.22 -1.99 -2.16
N LEU A 252 -4.49 -1.73 -1.90
CA LEU A 252 -4.97 -0.95 -0.76
C LEU A 252 -5.89 -1.81 0.10
N ALA A 253 -5.65 -1.83 1.41
CA ALA A 253 -6.61 -2.40 2.35
C ALA A 253 -7.63 -1.32 2.73
N ILE A 254 -8.90 -1.55 2.41
CA ILE A 254 -10.00 -0.63 2.72
C ILE A 254 -11.07 -1.41 3.48
N GLY A 255 -11.24 -1.08 4.76
CA GLY A 255 -12.08 -1.87 5.66
C GLY A 255 -11.46 -3.24 5.90
N ASP A 256 -12.22 -4.31 5.59
CA ASP A 256 -11.76 -5.69 5.73
C ASP A 256 -11.14 -6.25 4.42
N ASP A 257 -11.33 -5.59 3.27
CA ASP A 257 -10.97 -6.14 1.96
C ASP A 257 -9.69 -5.52 1.36
N VAL A 258 -9.03 -6.29 0.50
CA VAL A 258 -7.96 -5.82 -0.39
C VAL A 258 -8.51 -5.38 -1.76
N TYR A 259 -8.13 -4.18 -2.17
CA TYR A 259 -8.44 -3.58 -3.46
C TYR A 259 -7.19 -3.50 -4.33
N LEU A 260 -7.30 -3.84 -5.61
CA LEU A 260 -6.32 -3.49 -6.63
C LEU A 260 -6.48 -2.02 -6.99
N TYR A 261 -5.36 -1.32 -7.05
CA TYR A 261 -5.23 0.08 -7.46
C TYR A 261 -4.40 0.15 -8.74
N THR A 262 -4.89 0.86 -9.76
CA THR A 262 -4.13 1.21 -10.96
C THR A 262 -4.69 2.48 -11.61
N GLY A 263 -3.83 3.27 -12.26
CA GLY A 263 -4.22 4.44 -13.05
C GLY A 263 -4.81 4.06 -14.41
N LEU A 264 -5.51 4.99 -15.04
CA LEU A 264 -5.99 4.90 -16.42
C LEU A 264 -5.48 6.10 -17.21
N THR A 265 -4.87 5.83 -18.35
CA THR A 265 -4.42 6.88 -19.30
C THR A 265 -5.24 6.81 -20.59
N SER A 266 -5.23 7.90 -21.35
CA SER A 266 -5.75 7.90 -22.72
C SER A 266 -4.70 7.36 -23.68
N VAL A 267 -5.09 6.50 -24.62
CA VAL A 267 -4.19 5.96 -25.67
C VAL A 267 -3.49 7.05 -26.49
N THR A 268 -4.09 8.23 -26.57
CA THR A 268 -3.60 9.34 -27.40
C THR A 268 -2.83 10.41 -26.63
N SER A 269 -2.70 10.30 -25.30
CA SER A 269 -2.06 11.32 -24.47
C SER A 269 -0.73 10.83 -23.92
N ASP A 270 0.32 11.63 -24.11
CA ASP A 270 1.61 11.42 -23.45
C ASP A 270 1.47 11.78 -21.96
N SER A 271 1.61 10.77 -21.08
CA SER A 271 1.98 10.92 -19.67
C SER A 271 1.00 11.60 -18.70
N SER A 272 -0.30 11.68 -19.01
CA SER A 272 -1.31 12.18 -18.07
C SER A 272 -2.31 11.10 -17.66
N ASN A 273 -2.50 10.96 -16.35
CA ASN A 273 -3.51 10.10 -15.77
C ASN A 273 -4.86 10.81 -15.85
N VAL A 274 -5.87 10.14 -16.42
CA VAL A 274 -7.23 10.69 -16.46
C VAL A 274 -8.01 10.32 -15.19
N GLY A 275 -7.51 9.38 -14.39
CA GLY A 275 -8.12 8.90 -13.17
C GLY A 275 -7.70 7.47 -12.87
N PHE A 276 -8.06 6.95 -11.71
CA PHE A 276 -7.65 5.60 -11.29
C PHE A 276 -8.86 4.73 -10.99
N VAL A 277 -8.63 3.43 -10.89
CA VAL A 277 -9.64 2.44 -10.57
C VAL A 277 -9.24 1.68 -9.31
N LEU A 278 -10.22 1.48 -8.43
CA LEU A 278 -10.14 0.52 -7.34
C LEU A 278 -11.04 -0.67 -7.65
N VAL A 279 -10.51 -1.89 -7.57
CA VAL A 279 -11.26 -3.12 -7.76
C VAL A 279 -11.11 -4.02 -6.54
N ASN A 280 -12.23 -4.35 -5.88
CA ASN A 280 -12.24 -5.27 -4.75
C ASN A 280 -11.88 -6.68 -5.24
N LEU A 281 -10.83 -7.29 -4.67
CA LEU A 281 -10.32 -8.59 -5.13
C LEU A 281 -11.09 -9.79 -4.57
N ARG A 282 -12.04 -9.58 -3.65
CA ARG A 282 -13.00 -10.60 -3.20
C ARG A 282 -14.31 -10.53 -3.98
N THR A 283 -14.88 -9.33 -4.15
CA THR A 283 -16.24 -9.14 -4.70
C THR A 283 -16.28 -8.72 -6.17
N LYS A 284 -15.15 -8.30 -6.75
CA LYS A 284 -15.04 -7.72 -8.10
C LYS A 284 -15.68 -6.34 -8.28
N GLU A 285 -16.15 -5.71 -7.20
CA GLU A 285 -16.70 -4.35 -7.29
C GLU A 285 -15.62 -3.36 -7.74
N ALA A 286 -15.87 -2.64 -8.84
CA ALA A 286 -14.93 -1.71 -9.44
C ALA A 286 -15.48 -0.28 -9.44
N LYS A 287 -14.66 0.68 -8.98
CA LYS A 287 -14.96 2.10 -8.99
C LYS A 287 -13.88 2.88 -9.71
N TYR A 288 -14.27 3.72 -10.65
CA TYR A 288 -13.42 4.70 -11.32
C TYR A 288 -13.54 6.06 -10.64
N TYR A 289 -12.41 6.73 -10.48
CA TYR A 289 -12.32 8.04 -9.86
C TYR A 289 -11.64 8.99 -10.83
N ALA A 290 -12.39 9.99 -11.30
CA ALA A 290 -11.90 11.03 -12.21
C ALA A 290 -11.00 12.02 -11.45
N VAL A 291 -9.75 11.61 -11.21
CA VAL A 291 -8.70 12.45 -10.63
C VAL A 291 -7.64 12.70 -11.70
N PRO A 292 -7.75 13.81 -12.44
CA PRO A 292 -6.75 14.14 -13.46
C PRO A 292 -5.44 14.56 -12.79
N GLY A 293 -4.32 14.11 -13.34
CA GLY A 293 -3.02 14.48 -12.81
C GLY A 293 -1.87 13.72 -13.44
N ALA A 294 -0.75 13.69 -12.71
CA ALA A 294 0.40 12.91 -13.13
C ALA A 294 0.13 11.41 -13.04
N GLU A 295 0.64 10.68 -14.03
CA GLU A 295 0.76 9.22 -13.94
C GLU A 295 1.77 8.82 -12.86
N GLU A 296 1.63 7.59 -12.37
CA GLU A 296 2.40 7.00 -11.29
C GLU A 296 3.91 7.09 -11.55
N TYR A 297 4.36 6.81 -12.78
CA TYR A 297 5.77 6.90 -13.16
C TYR A 297 6.31 8.34 -13.17
N SER A 298 5.46 9.31 -13.53
CA SER A 298 5.83 10.73 -13.44
C SER A 298 5.98 11.16 -11.97
N ALA A 299 5.12 10.66 -11.08
CA ALA A 299 5.26 10.88 -9.64
C ALA A 299 6.51 10.21 -9.06
N MET A 300 6.83 8.98 -9.49
CA MET A 300 8.07 8.29 -9.14
C MET A 300 9.30 9.11 -9.55
N GLY A 301 9.36 9.57 -10.81
CA GLY A 301 10.45 10.40 -11.30
C GLY A 301 10.58 11.73 -10.55
N SER A 302 9.48 12.34 -10.14
CA SER A 302 9.49 13.57 -9.33
C SER A 302 10.09 13.33 -7.93
N ALA A 303 9.69 12.23 -7.27
CA ALA A 303 10.24 11.85 -5.98
C ALA A 303 11.73 11.49 -6.05
N GLU A 304 12.15 10.76 -7.07
CA GLU A 304 13.56 10.43 -7.32
C GLU A 304 14.38 11.69 -7.63
N GLY A 305 13.81 12.64 -8.36
CA GLY A 305 14.43 13.93 -8.67
C GLY A 305 14.81 14.74 -7.42
N GLN A 306 14.00 14.69 -6.35
CA GLN A 306 14.31 15.35 -5.07
C GLN A 306 15.53 14.76 -4.36
N VAL A 307 15.89 13.51 -4.65
CA VAL A 307 17.01 12.80 -4.02
C VAL A 307 17.96 12.17 -5.02
N GLN A 308 18.12 12.82 -6.17
CA GLN A 308 18.96 12.33 -7.26
C GLN A 308 20.42 12.09 -6.80
N ASN A 309 20.91 12.89 -5.86
CA ASN A 309 22.24 12.75 -5.26
C ASN A 309 22.43 11.44 -4.46
N LEU A 310 21.34 10.87 -3.93
CA LEU A 310 21.35 9.62 -3.18
C LEU A 310 21.19 8.39 -4.09
N LYS A 311 20.78 8.59 -5.35
CA LYS A 311 20.50 7.52 -6.34
C LYS A 311 19.51 6.49 -5.80
N TYR A 312 18.46 6.98 -5.13
CA TYR A 312 17.38 6.12 -4.68
C TYR A 312 16.37 5.87 -5.81
N SER A 313 15.75 4.69 -5.82
CA SER A 313 14.67 4.35 -6.74
C SER A 313 13.33 4.27 -6.01
N ALA A 314 12.27 4.75 -6.62
CA ALA A 314 10.92 4.74 -6.08
C ALA A 314 10.24 3.39 -6.28
N THR A 315 9.40 3.00 -5.32
CA THR A 315 8.41 1.94 -5.50
C THR A 315 7.22 2.45 -6.32
N PHE A 316 6.44 1.55 -6.92
CA PHE A 316 5.15 1.95 -7.49
C PHE A 316 4.28 2.61 -6.40
N PRO A 317 3.69 3.79 -6.64
CA PRO A 317 2.98 4.54 -5.61
C PRO A 317 1.70 3.83 -5.16
N ILE A 318 1.20 4.26 -4.02
CA ILE A 318 -0.20 4.10 -3.63
C ILE A 318 -0.86 5.47 -3.58
N LEU A 319 -2.14 5.54 -3.96
CA LEU A 319 -2.89 6.77 -3.86
C LEU A 319 -3.57 6.88 -2.50
N LEU A 320 -3.32 7.99 -1.81
CA LEU A 320 -3.88 8.31 -0.50
C LEU A 320 -4.69 9.59 -0.57
N ASN A 321 -5.70 9.68 0.29
CA ASN A 321 -6.41 10.93 0.55
C ASN A 321 -5.72 11.66 1.73
N ILE A 322 -5.03 12.76 1.43
CA ILE A 322 -4.37 13.61 2.43
C ILE A 322 -5.05 14.97 2.44
N SER A 323 -5.85 15.25 3.48
CA SER A 323 -6.59 16.52 3.61
C SER A 323 -7.47 16.83 2.39
N ASP A 324 -8.23 15.82 1.94
CA ASP A 324 -9.11 15.87 0.76
C ASP A 324 -8.37 16.11 -0.57
N ARG A 325 -7.05 15.87 -0.58
CA ARG A 325 -6.22 15.90 -1.77
C ARG A 325 -5.74 14.49 -2.14
N PRO A 326 -5.86 14.11 -3.42
CA PRO A 326 -5.21 12.92 -3.94
C PRO A 326 -3.68 13.10 -3.90
N THR A 327 -3.00 12.23 -3.18
CA THR A 327 -1.56 12.27 -2.97
C THR A 327 -0.96 10.89 -3.16
N TYR A 328 0.06 10.77 -4.00
CA TYR A 328 0.85 9.55 -4.12
C TYR A 328 1.80 9.41 -2.94
N PHE A 329 1.82 8.24 -2.33
CA PHE A 329 2.83 7.84 -1.36
C PHE A 329 3.78 6.80 -1.97
N LEU A 330 5.09 7.03 -1.82
CA LEU A 330 6.13 6.15 -2.34
C LEU A 330 7.20 5.86 -1.28
N SER A 331 7.74 4.65 -1.32
CA SER A 331 8.98 4.31 -0.62
C SER A 331 10.17 4.50 -1.58
N LEU A 332 11.26 5.07 -1.09
CA LEU A 332 12.51 5.30 -1.83
C LEU A 332 13.60 4.38 -1.29
N LYS A 333 14.19 3.60 -2.19
CA LYS A 333 15.11 2.51 -1.89
C LYS A 333 16.52 2.81 -2.37
N ASP A 334 17.52 2.36 -1.61
CA ASP A 334 18.90 2.36 -2.10
C ASP A 334 19.15 1.27 -3.15
N ALA A 335 20.35 1.28 -3.76
CA ALA A 335 20.77 0.26 -4.72
C ALA A 335 20.79 -1.16 -4.14
N ALA A 336 20.82 -1.29 -2.81
CA ALA A 336 20.68 -2.57 -2.12
C ALA A 336 19.20 -2.91 -1.85
N GLY A 337 18.22 -2.21 -2.41
CA GLY A 337 16.79 -2.49 -2.29
C GLY A 337 16.20 -2.28 -0.90
N LEU A 338 16.90 -1.55 -0.02
CA LEU A 338 16.43 -1.22 1.33
C LEU A 338 15.70 0.12 1.31
N VAL A 339 14.53 0.18 1.95
CA VAL A 339 13.80 1.45 2.12
C VAL A 339 14.63 2.38 3.00
N LYS A 340 14.94 3.57 2.50
CA LYS A 340 15.73 4.59 3.20
C LYS A 340 14.94 5.86 3.49
N MET A 341 13.93 6.13 2.66
CA MET A 341 13.20 7.38 2.71
C MET A 341 11.78 7.17 2.15
N TYR A 342 10.89 8.09 2.43
CA TYR A 342 9.51 8.12 1.94
C TYR A 342 9.25 9.43 1.22
N ALA A 343 8.29 9.42 0.30
CA ALA A 343 7.86 10.59 -0.44
C ALA A 343 6.34 10.66 -0.53
N PHE A 344 5.82 11.87 -0.42
CA PHE A 344 4.46 12.24 -0.81
C PHE A 344 4.55 13.17 -2.02
N VAL A 345 3.78 12.89 -3.06
CA VAL A 345 3.73 13.66 -4.31
C VAL A 345 2.27 14.01 -4.60
N ASP A 346 1.99 15.29 -4.80
CA ASP A 346 0.65 15.74 -5.16
C ASP A 346 0.27 15.24 -6.56
N VAL A 347 -0.95 14.70 -6.74
CA VAL A 347 -1.36 14.13 -8.02
C VAL A 347 -1.57 15.22 -9.07
N GLU A 348 -2.17 16.36 -8.69
CA GLU A 348 -2.44 17.47 -9.61
C GLU A 348 -1.16 18.27 -9.88
N GLN A 349 -0.36 18.51 -8.84
CA GLN A 349 0.86 19.30 -8.86
C GLN A 349 2.07 18.42 -8.55
N TYR A 350 2.42 17.49 -9.43
CA TYR A 350 3.49 16.50 -9.21
C TYR A 350 4.88 17.07 -8.88
N GLN A 351 5.11 18.37 -9.10
CA GLN A 351 6.32 19.08 -8.66
C GLN A 351 6.35 19.33 -7.14
N VAL A 352 5.18 19.30 -6.48
CA VAL A 352 5.04 19.41 -5.02
C VAL A 352 5.32 18.05 -4.41
N VAL A 353 6.53 17.92 -3.85
CA VAL A 353 7.03 16.70 -3.24
C VAL A 353 7.49 16.98 -1.83
N GLY A 354 7.09 16.13 -0.88
CA GLY A 354 7.67 16.09 0.47
C GLY A 354 8.38 14.78 0.70
N THR A 355 9.68 14.82 0.99
CA THR A 355 10.49 13.64 1.30
C THR A 355 10.94 13.62 2.75
N GLY A 356 11.19 12.44 3.32
CA GLY A 356 11.66 12.31 4.71
C GLY A 356 12.07 10.89 5.07
N SER A 357 12.97 10.74 6.04
CA SER A 357 13.46 9.44 6.50
C SER A 357 12.38 8.62 7.22
N THR A 358 11.36 9.29 7.76
CA THR A 358 10.15 8.68 8.30
C THR A 358 8.91 9.15 7.53
N VAL A 359 7.84 8.35 7.56
CA VAL A 359 6.55 8.72 6.94
C VAL A 359 6.04 10.05 7.51
N LYS A 360 6.21 10.27 8.82
CA LYS A 360 5.82 11.50 9.50
C LYS A 360 6.59 12.72 8.97
N ASP A 361 7.91 12.60 8.80
CA ASP A 361 8.74 13.69 8.31
C ASP A 361 8.42 14.02 6.84
N ALA A 362 8.22 12.99 6.01
CA ALA A 362 7.83 13.17 4.61
C ALA A 362 6.48 13.89 4.50
N MET A 363 5.50 13.52 5.34
CA MET A 363 4.17 14.12 5.35
C MET A 363 4.18 15.57 5.87
N ALA A 364 5.00 15.85 6.89
CA ALA A 364 5.23 17.21 7.37
C ALA A 364 5.88 18.10 6.30
N ASN A 365 6.92 17.59 5.62
CA ASN A 365 7.57 18.30 4.52
C ASN A 365 6.63 18.52 3.33
N TYR A 366 5.76 17.56 3.03
CA TYR A 366 4.73 17.69 1.99
C TYR A 366 3.69 18.75 2.36
N SER A 367 3.17 18.71 3.58
CA SER A 367 2.21 19.71 4.09
C SER A 367 2.79 21.13 4.02
N LYS A 368 4.07 21.26 4.38
CA LYS A 368 4.81 22.53 4.23
C LYS A 368 4.96 22.96 2.77
N ALA A 369 5.29 22.03 1.87
CA ALA A 369 5.43 22.31 0.45
C ALA A 369 4.10 22.75 -0.20
N LEU A 370 2.97 22.23 0.29
CA LEU A 370 1.64 22.65 -0.12
C LEU A 370 1.20 24.01 0.46
N GLY A 371 1.95 24.57 1.41
CA GLY A 371 1.50 25.73 2.18
C GLY A 371 0.31 25.40 3.10
N LEU A 372 0.08 24.12 3.41
CA LEU A 372 -0.88 23.66 4.44
C LEU A 372 -0.33 23.82 5.86
N ASP A 373 0.84 24.44 6.00
CA ASP A 373 1.41 24.84 7.29
C ASP A 373 0.56 25.96 7.87
N ASP A 374 -0.61 25.58 8.38
CA ASP A 374 -1.48 26.38 9.20
C ASP A 374 -0.86 26.48 10.60
N SER A 375 0.28 27.17 10.65
CA SER A 375 0.80 27.84 11.86
C SER A 375 -0.12 29.00 12.30
N LYS A 376 -1.43 28.83 12.12
CA LYS A 376 -2.50 29.58 12.76
C LYS A 376 -3.41 28.71 13.62
N THR A 377 -3.24 27.39 13.67
CA THR A 377 -4.30 26.56 14.27
C THR A 377 -3.85 25.27 14.96
N SER A 378 -2.67 25.23 15.58
CA SER A 378 -2.55 24.48 16.83
C SER A 378 -3.33 25.25 17.89
N LYS A 379 -4.46 24.69 18.35
CA LYS A 379 -5.16 25.16 19.56
C LYS A 379 -4.22 25.02 20.76
N LEU A 380 -3.39 26.03 20.96
CA LEU A 380 -2.68 26.28 22.20
C LEU A 380 -3.75 26.63 23.24
N VAL A 381 -3.92 25.75 24.22
CA VAL A 381 -4.80 26.02 25.35
C VAL A 381 -4.07 27.00 26.25
N GLY A 382 -4.59 28.23 26.31
CA GLY A 382 -4.12 29.30 27.19
C GLY A 382 -3.03 30.17 26.56
N ASN A 383 -3.47 31.29 25.97
CA ASN A 383 -2.59 32.42 25.64
C ASN A 383 -2.63 33.39 26.82
N GLU A 384 -1.62 33.33 27.69
CA GLU A 384 -1.43 34.32 28.75
C GLU A 384 -0.46 35.40 28.28
N THR A 385 -0.84 36.66 28.43
CA THR A 385 0.05 37.80 28.15
C THR A 385 0.72 38.24 29.44
N ILE A 386 2.05 38.34 29.40
CA ILE A 386 2.85 38.87 30.51
C ILE A 386 3.68 40.06 30.03
N GLN A 387 3.87 41.02 30.93
CA GLN A 387 4.78 42.13 30.74
C GLN A 387 5.81 42.10 31.88
N GLY A 388 7.08 42.27 31.53
CA GLY A 388 8.14 42.29 32.52
C GLY A 388 9.45 42.80 31.97
N THR A 389 10.43 42.92 32.87
CA THR A 389 11.81 43.25 32.50
C THR A 389 12.62 41.97 32.37
N ILE A 390 13.36 41.83 31.26
CA ILE A 390 14.26 40.69 31.03
C ILE A 390 15.33 40.67 32.13
N ASP A 391 15.49 39.53 32.79
CA ASP A 391 16.56 39.27 33.77
C ASP A 391 17.78 38.67 33.08
N ALA A 392 17.58 37.60 32.29
CA ALA A 392 18.59 37.01 31.44
C ALA A 392 17.99 36.59 30.09
N ILE A 393 18.78 36.68 29.03
CA ILE A 393 18.46 36.16 27.70
C ILE A 393 19.71 35.48 27.12
N THR A 394 19.54 34.29 26.56
CA THR A 394 20.59 33.54 25.86
C THR A 394 20.00 32.85 24.64
N SER A 395 20.83 32.41 23.71
CA SER A 395 20.39 31.72 22.50
C SER A 395 21.10 30.38 22.33
N ALA A 396 20.39 29.38 21.83
CA ALA A 396 20.96 28.11 21.38
C ALA A 396 20.38 27.75 20.01
N VAL A 397 21.12 26.95 19.24
CA VAL A 397 20.63 26.40 17.97
C VAL A 397 19.88 25.10 18.28
N VAL A 398 18.59 25.07 17.98
CA VAL A 398 17.72 23.90 18.14
C VAL A 398 17.15 23.58 16.76
N GLU A 399 17.43 22.37 16.25
CA GLU A 399 16.94 21.90 14.93
C GLU A 399 17.23 22.88 13.78
N GLY A 400 18.43 23.48 13.78
CA GLY A 400 18.86 24.42 12.74
C GLY A 400 18.26 25.83 12.84
N ASN A 401 17.44 26.11 13.86
CA ASN A 401 16.89 27.44 14.12
C ASN A 401 17.44 28.01 15.42
N THR A 402 17.69 29.33 15.46
CA THR A 402 18.08 30.02 16.70
C THR A 402 16.87 30.14 17.62
N CYS A 403 16.96 29.53 18.80
CA CYS A 403 15.99 29.63 19.88
C CYS A 403 16.56 30.48 21.02
N TYR A 404 15.81 31.47 21.46
CA TYR A 404 16.15 32.34 22.59
C TYR A 404 15.45 31.84 23.85
N TYR A 405 16.21 31.75 24.93
CA TYR A 405 15.74 31.43 26.28
C TYR A 405 15.79 32.71 27.10
N LEU A 406 14.67 33.08 27.71
CA LEU A 406 14.57 34.29 28.53
C LEU A 406 13.88 34.04 29.88
N THR A 407 14.28 34.83 30.86
CA THR A 407 13.67 34.91 32.20
C THR A 407 13.29 36.36 32.50
N LEU A 408 12.27 36.55 33.34
CA LEU A 408 11.82 37.86 33.80
C LEU A 408 12.26 38.11 35.24
N LYS A 409 12.54 39.38 35.59
CA LYS A 409 12.90 39.76 36.96
C LYS A 409 11.80 39.36 37.94
N GLY A 410 12.17 38.62 38.98
CA GLY A 410 11.24 38.12 39.99
C GLY A 410 10.48 36.84 39.62
N SER A 411 10.82 36.20 38.49
CA SER A 411 10.26 34.92 38.07
C SER A 411 11.37 33.90 37.78
N SER A 412 11.22 32.67 38.27
CA SER A 412 12.09 31.54 37.92
C SER A 412 11.63 30.80 36.65
N GLN A 413 10.56 31.27 36.01
CA GLN A 413 9.99 30.64 34.82
C GLN A 413 10.87 30.94 33.59
N VAL A 414 11.25 29.88 32.88
CA VAL A 414 11.97 29.97 31.61
C VAL A 414 10.96 30.02 30.47
N TYR A 415 11.17 30.98 29.57
CA TYR A 415 10.41 31.14 28.34
C TYR A 415 11.32 30.91 27.13
N THR A 416 10.79 30.28 26.08
CA THR A 416 11.50 30.03 24.82
C THR A 416 10.83 30.68 23.65
N VAL A 417 11.62 31.23 22.73
CA VAL A 417 11.11 31.88 21.51
C VAL A 417 12.07 31.66 20.34
N PHE A 418 11.57 31.17 19.22
CA PHE A 418 12.38 31.06 18.00
C PHE A 418 12.52 32.40 17.31
N ILE A 419 13.67 32.64 16.67
CA ILE A 419 13.97 33.88 15.93
C ILE A 419 12.88 34.25 14.90
N LYS A 420 12.16 33.25 14.38
CA LYS A 420 11.06 33.41 13.42
C LYS A 420 9.84 34.15 14.00
N VAL A 421 9.66 34.16 15.32
CA VAL A 421 8.55 34.84 15.99
C VAL A 421 8.74 36.36 15.96
N SER A 422 10.00 36.84 16.02
CA SER A 422 10.31 38.26 15.88
C SER A 422 11.77 38.48 15.51
N GLU A 423 12.01 39.24 14.45
CA GLU A 423 13.34 39.65 14.00
C GLU A 423 14.04 40.60 15.00
N LYS A 424 13.33 41.10 16.01
CA LYS A 424 13.89 41.98 17.06
C LYS A 424 14.60 41.20 18.17
N LEU A 425 14.42 39.88 18.24
CA LEU A 425 14.98 39.03 19.31
C LEU A 425 16.51 39.15 19.48
N PRO A 426 17.33 39.24 18.42
CA PRO A 426 18.77 39.43 18.56
C PRO A 426 19.18 40.74 19.24
N PHE A 427 18.28 41.73 19.31
CA PHE A 427 18.57 43.05 19.87
C PHE A 427 18.12 43.20 21.33
N LEU A 428 17.35 42.25 21.86
CA LEU A 428 16.90 42.25 23.24
C LEU A 428 18.05 41.94 24.20
N LYS A 429 18.08 42.65 25.33
CA LYS A 429 19.10 42.49 26.37
C LYS A 429 18.47 42.45 27.76
N ALA A 430 19.23 41.95 28.72
CA ALA A 430 18.87 42.04 30.13
C ALA A 430 18.64 43.53 30.50
N GLY A 431 17.49 43.81 31.13
CA GLY A 431 17.04 45.16 31.45
C GLY A 431 15.96 45.74 30.53
N ASP A 432 15.72 45.14 29.36
CA ASP A 432 14.67 45.61 28.45
C ASP A 432 13.27 45.23 28.98
N GLN A 433 12.30 46.12 28.74
CA GLN A 433 10.89 45.85 28.98
C GLN A 433 10.32 45.12 27.77
N VAL A 434 9.68 43.98 28.02
CA VAL A 434 9.03 43.17 26.99
C VAL A 434 7.62 42.81 27.39
N SER A 435 6.73 42.75 26.40
CA SER A 435 5.41 42.15 26.54
C SER A 435 5.29 41.01 25.55
N PHE A 436 4.89 39.84 26.03
CA PHE A 436 4.75 38.67 25.18
C PHE A 436 3.63 37.76 25.63
N THR A 437 3.11 37.01 24.66
CA THR A 437 2.11 35.97 24.88
C THR A 437 2.80 34.62 24.81
N TYR A 438 2.51 33.74 25.75
CA TYR A 438 3.05 32.38 25.78
C TYR A 438 1.94 31.35 25.90
N ALA A 439 2.25 30.14 25.45
CA ALA A 439 1.41 28.96 25.60
C ALA A 439 1.94 28.04 26.70
N THR A 440 1.01 27.31 27.31
CA THR A 440 1.32 26.35 28.37
C THR A 440 1.03 24.93 27.87
N SER A 441 1.99 24.01 28.02
CA SER A 441 1.78 22.58 27.78
C SER A 441 1.86 21.83 29.11
N GLU A 442 0.89 20.96 29.38
CA GLU A 442 0.88 20.14 30.59
C GLU A 442 2.17 19.30 30.66
N GLY A 443 2.95 19.49 31.73
CA GLY A 443 4.20 18.76 31.99
C GLY A 443 5.49 19.41 31.48
N SER A 444 5.44 20.56 30.80
CA SER A 444 6.66 21.28 30.39
C SER A 444 7.11 22.29 31.45
N ALA A 445 8.38 22.22 31.86
CA ALA A 445 9.01 23.22 32.72
C ALA A 445 9.28 24.56 32.00
N VAL A 446 9.17 24.57 30.66
CA VAL A 446 9.49 25.72 29.79
C VAL A 446 8.24 26.15 29.03
N ARG A 447 8.01 27.47 28.95
CA ARG A 447 6.83 28.05 28.28
C ARG A 447 7.21 28.66 26.94
N GLU A 448 6.49 28.31 25.88
CA GLU A 448 6.79 28.79 24.53
C GLU A 448 6.09 30.12 24.25
N ILE A 449 6.86 31.14 23.86
CA ILE A 449 6.36 32.44 23.45
C ILE A 449 5.87 32.35 22.01
N THR A 450 4.64 32.76 21.81
CA THR A 450 3.94 32.72 20.53
C THR A 450 3.91 34.09 19.84
N GLN A 451 4.02 35.16 20.63
CA GLN A 451 4.07 36.53 20.11
C GLN A 451 4.82 37.45 21.09
N ILE A 452 5.68 38.33 20.57
CA ILE A 452 6.39 39.36 21.35
C ILE A 452 6.14 40.74 20.74
N GLN A 453 5.87 41.75 21.58
CA GLN A 453 5.54 43.13 21.18
C GLN A 453 6.71 44.07 21.41
#